data_AF-A0A7J6DXI3-F1
#
_entry.id   AF-A0A7J6DXI3-F1
#
_cell.length_a   1.000
_cell.length_b   1.000
_cell.length_c   1.000
_cell.angle_alpha   90.00
_cell.angle_beta   90.00
_cell.angle_gamma   90.00
#
_symmetry.space_group_name_H-M   'P 1'
#
loop_
_entity.id
_entity.type
_entity.pdbx_description
1 polymer ?
#
loop_
_entity_poly.entity_id
_entity_poly.type
_entity_poly.pdbx_seq_one_letter_code
_entity_poly.pdbx_strand_id
1 'polypeptide(L)'
;IDSEEKIANLEVSALGVDSKLKLDAMKVMGTHNYYNAAVVGLGIGVDVEAIGSTIEKLRLPLHRMQIVCNDNHGITWVNDSKATNFDATYAGLMGLKGRKSC
;
A
#
# COMPACT_ATOMS: atom_id res chain seq x y z
N ILE A 1 10.36 4.63 -5.73
CA ILE A 1 9.26 3.70 -6.05
C ILE A 1 8.68 4.17 -7.35
N ASP A 2 8.71 3.33 -8.37
CA ASP A 2 7.96 3.57 -9.58
C ASP A 2 6.49 3.22 -9.29
N SER A 3 5.63 4.24 -9.23
CA SER A 3 4.21 4.08 -8.91
C SER A 3 3.40 3.52 -10.08
N GLU A 4 3.89 3.64 -11.31
CA GLU A 4 3.24 3.09 -12.51
C GLU A 4 3.59 1.61 -12.68
N GLU A 5 4.86 1.26 -12.55
CA GLU A 5 5.33 -0.13 -12.62
C GLU A 5 5.11 -0.91 -11.31
N LYS A 6 4.79 -0.22 -10.21
CA LYS A 6 4.65 -0.78 -8.85
C LYS A 6 5.90 -1.55 -8.42
N ILE A 7 7.07 -0.98 -8.70
CA ILE A 7 8.37 -1.54 -8.35
C ILE A 7 9.05 -0.63 -7.33
N ALA A 8 9.53 -1.23 -6.25
CA ALA A 8 10.36 -0.56 -5.26
C ALA A 8 11.81 -1.07 -5.38
N ASN A 9 12.76 -0.14 -5.46
CA ASN A 9 14.19 -0.43 -5.50
C ASN A 9 14.86 0.27 -4.32
N LEU A 10 15.81 -0.43 -3.68
CA LEU A 10 16.72 0.14 -2.70
C LEU A 10 18.14 -0.25 -3.08
N GLU A 11 18.97 0.76 -3.35
CA GLU A 11 20.39 0.61 -3.60
C GLU A 11 21.17 1.35 -2.52
N VAL A 12 22.05 0.65 -1.82
CA VAL A 12 22.96 1.22 -0.82
C VAL A 12 24.38 0.75 -1.13
N SER A 13 25.08 1.50 -1.99
CA SER A 13 26.40 1.13 -2.51
C SER A 13 27.45 0.94 -1.39
N ALA A 14 27.34 1.71 -0.29
CA ALA A 14 28.23 1.59 0.87
C ALA A 14 28.10 0.25 1.62
N LEU A 15 26.97 -0.45 1.47
CA LEU A 15 26.70 -1.75 2.10
C LEU A 15 26.61 -2.89 1.06
N GLY A 16 26.78 -2.59 -0.23
CA GLY A 16 26.61 -3.56 -1.31
C GLY A 16 25.18 -4.11 -1.42
N VAL A 17 24.18 -3.37 -0.93
CA VAL A 17 22.77 -3.80 -0.99
C VAL A 17 22.15 -3.29 -2.29
N ASP A 18 21.65 -4.22 -3.10
CA ASP A 18 20.77 -3.94 -4.24
C ASP A 18 19.54 -4.85 -4.11
N SER A 19 18.38 -4.25 -3.90
CA SER A 19 17.14 -4.97 -3.58
C SER A 19 15.98 -4.42 -4.38
N LYS A 20 15.23 -5.33 -4.99
CA LYS A 20 14.09 -5.04 -5.86
C LYS A 20 12.86 -5.81 -5.40
N LEU A 21 11.77 -5.10 -5.14
CA LEU A 21 10.50 -5.68 -4.72
C LEU A 21 9.38 -5.27 -5.68
N LYS A 22 8.73 -6.27 -6.28
CA LYS A 22 7.52 -6.08 -7.08
C LYS A 22 6.30 -6.04 -6.16
N LEU A 23 5.47 -5.01 -6.31
CA LEU A 23 4.28 -4.76 -5.48
C LEU A 23 2.98 -4.84 -6.31
N ASP A 24 3.08 -5.19 -7.59
CA ASP A 24 1.98 -5.31 -8.54
C ASP A 24 0.89 -6.31 -8.11
N ALA A 25 1.28 -7.39 -7.42
CA ALA A 25 0.38 -8.41 -6.89
C ALA A 25 -0.37 -7.99 -5.61
N MET A 26 -0.09 -6.81 -5.03
CA MET A 26 -0.80 -6.35 -3.83
C MET A 26 -2.26 -5.99 -4.13
N LYS A 27 -3.18 -6.53 -3.33
CA LYS A 27 -4.62 -6.24 -3.41
C LYS A 27 -5.02 -5.08 -2.49
N VAL A 28 -4.33 -3.95 -2.63
CA VAL A 28 -4.54 -2.77 -1.77
C VAL A 28 -4.97 -1.54 -2.56
N MET A 29 -5.77 -0.68 -1.91
CA MET A 29 -6.23 0.58 -2.48
C MET A 29 -5.32 1.73 -2.01
N GLY A 30 -5.13 2.75 -2.85
CA GLY A 30 -4.34 3.94 -2.54
C GLY A 30 -2.84 3.76 -2.78
N THR A 31 -2.23 4.71 -3.51
CA THR A 31 -0.80 4.69 -3.87
C THR A 31 0.11 4.67 -2.64
N HIS A 32 -0.26 5.39 -1.58
CA HIS A 32 0.48 5.43 -0.30
C HIS A 32 0.71 4.06 0.34
N ASN A 33 -0.14 3.06 0.09
CA ASN A 33 0.06 1.71 0.65
C ASN A 33 1.18 0.94 -0.03
N TYR A 34 1.47 1.22 -1.30
CA TYR A 34 2.65 0.71 -1.98
C TYR A 34 3.92 1.33 -1.38
N TYR A 35 3.89 2.62 -0.98
CA TYR A 35 5.00 3.24 -0.26
C TYR A 35 5.25 2.57 1.10
N ASN A 36 4.19 2.33 1.88
CA ASN A 36 4.32 1.64 3.17
C ASN A 36 4.92 0.23 2.99
N ALA A 37 4.45 -0.53 2.00
CA ALA A 37 4.96 -1.87 1.72
C ALA A 37 6.42 -1.86 1.26
N ALA A 38 6.83 -0.90 0.44
CA ALA A 38 8.22 -0.74 0.02
C ALA A 38 9.16 -0.44 1.19
N VAL A 39 8.77 0.49 2.08
CA VAL A 39 9.58 0.86 3.25
C VAL A 39 9.81 -0.35 4.16
N VAL A 40 8.78 -1.15 4.39
CA VAL A 40 8.90 -2.37 5.21
C VAL A 40 9.66 -3.46 4.46
N GLY A 41 9.37 -3.65 3.18
CA GLY A 41 9.85 -4.77 2.39
C GLY A 41 11.29 -4.67 1.91
N LEU A 42 11.83 -3.44 1.83
CA LEU A 42 13.23 -3.19 1.47
C LEU A 42 14.09 -2.84 2.71
N GLY A 43 13.62 -3.13 3.92
CA GLY A 43 14.41 -2.92 5.13
C GLY A 43 15.71 -3.72 5.11
N ILE A 44 16.80 -3.15 5.63
CA ILE A 44 18.08 -3.86 5.77
C ILE A 44 17.88 -5.07 6.68
N GLY A 45 18.33 -6.25 6.22
CA GLY A 45 18.19 -7.52 6.94
C GLY A 45 16.87 -8.24 6.70
N VAL A 46 16.04 -7.75 5.77
CA VAL A 46 14.80 -8.38 5.35
C VAL A 46 15.05 -9.24 4.11
N ASP A 47 14.52 -10.46 4.10
CA ASP A 47 14.52 -11.33 2.91
C ASP A 47 13.44 -10.86 1.92
N VAL A 48 13.89 -10.13 0.89
CA VAL A 48 13.04 -9.54 -0.13
C VAL A 48 12.33 -10.61 -0.97
N GLU A 49 12.95 -11.76 -1.20
CA GLU A 49 12.35 -12.88 -1.94
C GLU A 49 11.23 -13.52 -1.12
N ALA A 50 11.44 -13.72 0.18
CA ALA A 50 10.39 -14.20 1.08
C ALA A 50 9.19 -13.23 1.14
N ILE A 51 9.44 -11.91 1.18
CA ILE A 51 8.37 -10.91 1.12
C ILE A 51 7.68 -10.92 -0.24
N GLY A 52 8.43 -10.96 -1.34
CA GLY A 52 7.89 -11.07 -2.70
C GLY A 52 6.96 -12.28 -2.84
N SER A 53 7.34 -13.44 -2.31
CA SER A 53 6.53 -14.66 -2.35
C SER A 53 5.22 -14.58 -1.55
N THR A 54 5.12 -13.63 -0.60
CA THR A 54 3.95 -13.46 0.28
C THR A 54 3.21 -12.14 0.07
N ILE A 55 3.66 -11.30 -0.85
CA ILE A 55 3.15 -9.94 -1.06
C ILE A 55 1.66 -9.92 -1.44
N GLU A 56 1.17 -10.96 -2.12
CA GLU A 56 -0.25 -11.13 -2.46
C GLU A 56 -1.14 -11.35 -1.22
N LYS A 57 -0.56 -11.85 -0.13
CA LYS A 57 -1.24 -12.12 1.15
C LYS A 57 -1.22 -10.89 2.06
N LEU A 58 -0.40 -9.89 1.73
CA LEU A 58 -0.28 -8.66 2.51
C LEU A 58 -1.63 -7.95 2.51
N ARG A 59 -2.20 -7.80 3.71
CA ARG A 59 -3.45 -7.08 3.92
C ARG A 59 -3.17 -5.69 4.45
N LEU A 60 -4.08 -4.77 4.14
CA LEU A 60 -4.05 -3.46 4.77
C LEU A 60 -4.19 -3.61 6.29
N PRO A 61 -3.46 -2.78 7.07
CA PRO A 61 -3.70 -2.67 8.49
C PRO A 61 -5.17 -2.33 8.76
N LEU A 62 -5.74 -2.91 9.83
CA LEU A 62 -7.10 -2.56 10.25
C LEU A 62 -7.24 -1.04 10.40
N HIS A 63 -8.39 -0.54 9.94
CA HIS A 63 -8.77 0.88 9.95
C HIS A 63 -7.95 1.82 9.05
N ARG A 64 -7.26 1.29 8.02
CA ARG A 64 -6.64 2.09 6.96
C ARG A 64 -7.31 1.83 5.62
N MET A 65 -8.09 2.79 5.13
CA MET A 65 -8.82 2.71 3.86
C MET A 65 -9.58 1.39 3.67
N GLN A 66 -10.17 0.88 4.74
CA GLN A 66 -10.75 -0.45 4.82
C GLN A 66 -12.21 -0.43 4.36
N ILE A 67 -12.57 -1.16 3.31
CA ILE A 67 -13.99 -1.38 2.97
C ILE A 67 -14.61 -2.27 4.03
N VAL A 68 -15.64 -1.77 4.72
CA VAL A 68 -16.34 -2.50 5.79
C VAL A 68 -17.72 -3.00 5.34
N CYS A 69 -18.32 -2.37 4.34
CA CYS A 69 -19.61 -2.77 3.78
C CYS A 69 -19.75 -2.25 2.34
N ASN A 70 -20.41 -3.02 1.48
CA ASN A 70 -21.09 -2.49 0.30
C ASN A 70 -22.57 -2.80 0.49
N ASP A 71 -23.41 -1.77 0.50
CA ASP A 71 -24.83 -1.98 0.70
C ASP A 71 -25.58 -2.19 -0.62
N ASN A 72 -26.84 -2.60 -0.49
CA ASN A 72 -27.71 -2.89 -1.62
C ASN A 72 -28.13 -1.63 -2.42
N HIS A 73 -27.75 -0.43 -1.95
CA HIS A 73 -27.99 0.83 -2.62
C HIS A 73 -26.75 1.33 -3.37
N GLY A 74 -25.71 0.51 -3.50
CA GLY A 74 -24.48 0.86 -4.21
C GLY A 74 -23.50 1.70 -3.40
N ILE A 75 -23.72 1.87 -2.08
CA ILE A 75 -22.84 2.67 -1.23
C ILE A 75 -21.73 1.79 -0.66
N THR A 76 -20.49 2.22 -0.86
CA THR A 76 -19.30 1.63 -0.25
C THR A 76 -18.94 2.37 1.04
N TRP A 77 -18.97 1.65 2.15
CA TRP A 77 -18.61 2.15 3.47
C TRP A 77 -17.12 1.87 3.73
N VAL A 78 -16.35 2.93 3.97
CA VAL A 78 -14.89 2.84 4.19
C VAL A 78 -14.56 3.31 5.61
N ASN A 79 -13.85 2.46 6.36
CA ASN A 79 -13.29 2.78 7.67
C ASN A 79 -11.83 3.22 7.51
N ASP A 80 -11.58 4.49 7.81
CA ASP A 80 -10.24 5.07 7.87
C ASP A 80 -10.00 5.78 9.22
N SER A 81 -10.46 5.20 10.33
CA SER A 81 -10.38 5.83 11.66
C SER A 81 -8.96 6.10 12.15
N LYS A 82 -7.93 5.57 11.48
CA LYS A 82 -6.52 5.89 11.74
C LYS A 82 -6.03 7.17 11.05
N ALA A 83 -6.85 7.83 10.24
CA ALA A 83 -6.55 9.15 9.69
C ALA A 83 -6.73 10.24 10.76
N THR A 84 -5.86 10.23 11.76
CA THR A 84 -5.92 11.14 12.92
C THR A 84 -5.13 12.43 12.72
N ASN A 85 -4.63 12.69 11.51
CA ASN A 85 -3.92 13.90 11.14
C ASN A 85 -4.28 14.35 9.72
N PHE A 86 -3.96 15.61 9.40
CA PHE A 86 -4.30 16.23 8.11
C PHE A 86 -3.77 15.44 6.92
N ASP A 87 -2.49 15.07 6.95
CA ASP A 87 -1.83 14.39 5.82
C ASP A 87 -2.44 13.01 5.54
N ALA A 88 -2.81 12.28 6.60
CA ALA A 88 -3.47 10.98 6.49
C ALA A 88 -4.85 11.10 5.82
N THR A 89 -5.67 12.07 6.26
CA THR A 89 -6.98 12.32 5.64
C THR A 89 -6.83 12.76 4.18
N TYR A 90 -5.87 13.63 3.89
CA TYR A 90 -5.57 14.07 2.52
C TYR A 90 -5.19 12.88 1.62
N ALA A 91 -4.31 11.99 2.10
CA ALA A 91 -3.92 10.78 1.37
C ALA A 91 -5.11 9.82 1.14
N GLY A 92 -6.00 9.70 2.11
CA GLY A 92 -7.23 8.91 2.00
C GLY A 92 -8.16 9.43 0.90
N LEU A 93 -8.45 10.74 0.91
CA LEU A 93 -9.29 11.41 -0.09
C LEU A 93 -8.71 11.30 -1.50
N MET A 94 -7.40 11.53 -1.65
CA MET A 94 -6.71 11.39 -2.92
C MET A 94 -6.75 9.94 -3.43
N GLY A 95 -6.70 8.95 -2.54
CA GLY A 95 -6.84 7.54 -2.87
C GLY A 95 -8.23 7.13 -3.38
N LEU A 96 -9.28 7.92 -3.09
CA LEU A 96 -10.65 7.71 -3.56
C LEU A 96 -10.99 8.52 -4.82
N LYS A 97 -10.14 9.48 -5.20
CA LYS A 97 -10.37 10.36 -6.35
C LYS A 97 -10.61 9.52 -7.62
N GLY A 98 -11.75 9.73 -8.28
CA GLY A 98 -12.15 9.00 -9.50
C GLY A 98 -12.93 7.71 -9.24
N ARG A 99 -13.10 7.29 -7.99
CA ARG A 99 -13.98 6.18 -7.61
C ARG A 99 -15.29 6.75 -7.08
N LYS A 100 -16.31 6.76 -7.91
CA LYS A 100 -17.69 7.00 -7.47
C LYS A 100 -18.30 5.64 -7.13
N SER A 101 -19.14 5.61 -6.10
CA SER A 101 -20.09 4.52 -5.89
C SER A 101 -20.92 4.33 -7.17
N CYS A 102 -21.15 3.07 -7.53
CA CYS A 102 -21.94 2.68 -8.70
C CYS A 102 -23.40 3.10 -8.54
#